data_AF-W9RW01-F1
#
_entry.id   AF-W9RW01-F1
#
_cell.length_a   1.000
_cell.length_b   1.000
_cell.length_c   1.000
_cell.angle_alpha   90.00
_cell.angle_beta   90.00
_cell.angle_gamma   90.00
#
_symmetry.space_group_name_H-M   'P 1'
#
loop_
_entity.id
_entity.type
_entity.pdbx_description
1 polymer ?
#
loop_
_entity_poly.entity_id
_entity_poly.type
_entity_poly.pdbx_seq_one_letter_code
_entity_poly.pdbx_strand_id
1 'polypeptide(L)'
;MRILWDKRVSPNVIHSLQHLRNDRSTLVVGGIDGVVRLINQNASKILSSIVLEGKMLSGSRGNYGVVERAKGRRLMEDTHIDIISRSDRPPITCLAIGMKKIVTTHNSKYIRM
;
A
#
# COMPACT_ATOMS: atom_id res chain seq x y z
N MET A 1 28.78 -2.27 -12.99
CA MET A 1 27.76 -1.72 -12.06
C MET A 1 26.44 -2.41 -12.38
N ARG A 2 25.81 -3.12 -11.45
CA ARG A 2 24.53 -3.82 -11.70
C ARG A 2 23.37 -2.85 -11.42
N ILE A 3 22.51 -2.63 -12.40
CA ILE A 3 21.27 -1.86 -12.20
C ILE A 3 20.33 -2.75 -11.37
N LEU A 4 20.02 -2.32 -10.15
CA LEU A 4 19.11 -3.04 -9.27
C LEU A 4 17.65 -2.85 -9.74
N TRP A 5 17.28 -1.68 -10.23
CA TRP A 5 15.90 -1.35 -10.60
C TRP A 5 15.68 -1.27 -12.11
N ASP A 6 15.89 -2.37 -12.82
CA ASP A 6 15.53 -2.49 -14.24
C ASP A 6 14.00 -2.55 -14.43
N LYS A 7 13.30 -3.11 -13.45
CA LYS A 7 11.83 -3.16 -13.40
C LYS A 7 11.27 -2.13 -12.43
N ARG A 8 10.29 -1.37 -12.91
CA ARG A 8 9.54 -0.42 -12.08
C ARG A 8 8.69 -1.19 -11.05
N VAL A 9 8.67 -0.70 -9.81
CA VAL A 9 7.82 -1.26 -8.74
C VAL A 9 6.31 -1.09 -9.03
N SER A 10 5.95 -0.04 -9.77
CA SER A 10 4.58 0.18 -10.27
C SER A 10 4.65 0.84 -11.65
N PRO A 11 3.75 0.48 -12.58
CA PRO A 11 3.57 1.25 -13.81
C PRO A 11 3.03 2.67 -13.53
N ASN A 12 2.42 2.89 -12.37
CA ASN A 12 1.77 4.13 -11.97
C ASN A 12 2.64 5.00 -11.05
N VAL A 13 2.15 6.21 -10.74
CA VAL A 13 2.82 7.16 -9.85
C VAL A 13 2.84 6.64 -8.41
N ILE A 14 4.02 6.72 -7.79
CA ILE A 14 4.24 6.45 -6.37
C ILE A 14 4.10 7.76 -5.61
N HIS A 15 3.28 7.78 -4.56
CA HIS A 15 3.09 8.98 -3.73
C HIS A 15 3.83 8.90 -2.41
N SER A 16 4.05 7.70 -1.88
CA SER A 16 4.64 7.55 -0.55
C SER A 16 5.45 6.26 -0.43
N LEU A 17 6.49 6.34 0.38
CA LEU A 17 7.37 5.24 0.72
C LEU A 17 7.88 5.39 2.15
N GLN A 18 8.07 4.27 2.85
CA GLN A 18 8.68 4.26 4.18
C GLN A 18 9.31 2.88 4.46
N HIS A 19 10.43 2.84 5.17
CA HIS A 19 10.98 1.57 5.65
C HIS A 19 10.04 0.89 6.65
N LEU A 20 10.04 -0.45 6.64
CA LEU A 20 9.45 -1.20 7.74
C LEU A 20 10.14 -0.82 9.05
N ARG A 21 9.36 -0.79 10.14
CA ARG A 21 9.92 -0.46 11.45
C ARG A 21 10.97 -1.51 11.83
N ASN A 22 12.19 -1.05 12.14
CA ASN A 22 13.36 -1.88 12.47
C ASN A 22 13.88 -2.77 11.33
N ASP A 23 13.43 -2.59 10.09
CA ASP A 23 13.96 -3.28 8.91
C ASP A 23 14.35 -2.25 7.84
N ARG A 24 15.66 -2.07 7.67
CA ARG A 24 16.21 -1.14 6.68
C ARG A 24 16.27 -1.73 5.28
N SER A 25 16.02 -3.02 5.10
CA SER A 25 16.05 -3.69 3.79
C SER A 25 14.70 -3.66 3.08
N THR A 26 13.60 -3.57 3.84
CA THR A 26 12.24 -3.57 3.29
C THR A 26 11.65 -2.17 3.27
N LEU A 27 11.25 -1.72 2.07
CA LEU A 27 10.44 -0.53 1.86
C LEU A 27 8.99 -0.93 1.64
N VAL A 28 8.08 -0.13 2.20
CA VAL A 28 6.65 -0.17 1.91
C VAL A 28 6.34 1.01 1.01
N VAL A 29 5.66 0.76 -0.10
CA VAL A 29 5.39 1.74 -1.15
C VAL A 29 3.90 1.80 -1.42
N GLY A 30 3.36 3.01 -1.61
CA GLY A 30 1.96 3.25 -1.95
C GLY A 30 1.85 4.30 -3.05
N GLY A 31 0.90 4.09 -3.96
CA GLY A 31 0.72 4.96 -5.13
C GLY A 31 -0.73 5.16 -5.53
N ILE A 32 -0.90 5.87 -6.64
CA ILE A 32 -2.22 6.22 -7.20
C ILE A 32 -3.06 4.99 -7.59
N ASP A 33 -2.41 3.85 -7.79
CA ASP A 33 -3.08 2.59 -8.11
C ASP A 33 -3.74 1.90 -6.91
N GLY A 34 -3.55 2.43 -5.70
CA GLY A 34 -4.17 1.94 -4.47
C GLY A 34 -3.58 0.64 -3.95
N VAL A 35 -2.41 0.23 -4.44
CA VAL A 35 -1.73 -1.01 -4.01
C VAL A 35 -0.56 -0.67 -3.09
N VAL A 36 -0.55 -1.28 -1.90
CA VAL A 36 0.60 -1.28 -0.99
C VAL A 36 1.56 -2.38 -1.42
N ARG A 37 2.83 -2.04 -1.65
CA ARG A 37 3.88 -2.99 -2.05
C ARG A 37 4.99 -3.03 -1.01
N LEU A 38 5.36 -4.22 -0.58
CA LEU A 38 6.57 -4.47 0.21
C LEU A 38 7.66 -4.85 -0.78
N ILE A 39 8.78 -4.15 -0.76
CA ILE A 39 9.92 -4.40 -1.64
C ILE A 39 11.20 -4.57 -0.82
N ASN A 40 12.02 -5.55 -1.19
CA ASN A 40 13.38 -5.63 -0.68
C ASN A 40 14.28 -4.76 -1.55
N GLN A 41 14.79 -3.66 -0.99
CA GLN A 41 15.54 -2.67 -1.76
C GLN A 41 16.94 -3.17 -2.17
N ASN A 42 17.50 -4.13 -1.43
CA ASN A 42 18.82 -4.69 -1.69
C ASN A 42 18.77 -5.75 -2.79
N ALA A 43 17.68 -6.53 -2.83
CA ALA A 43 17.44 -7.58 -3.80
C ALA A 43 16.59 -7.15 -5.00
N SER A 44 16.11 -5.89 -5.00
CA SER A 44 15.29 -5.32 -6.08
C SER A 44 14.01 -6.13 -6.39
N LYS A 45 13.47 -6.78 -5.35
CA LYS A 45 12.35 -7.73 -5.48
C LYS A 45 11.12 -7.21 -4.77
N ILE A 46 9.96 -7.31 -5.43
CA ILE A 46 8.66 -7.13 -4.79
C ILE A 46 8.38 -8.39 -3.95
N LEU A 47 8.23 -8.22 -2.63
CA LEU A 47 7.94 -9.30 -1.70
C LEU A 47 6.43 -9.58 -1.63
N SER A 48 5.62 -8.53 -1.63
CA SER A 48 4.17 -8.64 -1.49
C SER A 48 3.47 -7.41 -2.09
N SER A 49 2.32 -7.62 -2.70
CA SER A 49 1.39 -6.58 -3.15
C SER A 49 0.06 -6.77 -2.44
N ILE A 50 -0.51 -5.70 -1.90
CA ILE A 50 -1.67 -5.75 -1.00
C ILE A 50 -2.67 -4.67 -1.39
N VAL A 51 -3.95 -5.02 -1.43
CA VAL A 51 -5.08 -4.09 -1.54
C VAL A 51 -5.97 -4.20 -0.32
N LEU A 52 -6.87 -3.23 -0.12
CA LEU A 52 -7.88 -3.32 0.93
C LEU A 52 -8.88 -4.41 0.57
N GLU A 53 -9.20 -5.28 1.53
CA GLU A 53 -10.32 -6.20 1.42
C GLU A 53 -11.60 -5.39 1.72
N GLY A 54 -12.57 -5.40 0.80
CA GLY A 54 -13.74 -4.51 0.83
C GLY A 54 -14.62 -4.60 2.09
N LYS A 55 -14.38 -5.58 2.98
CA LYS A 55 -15.06 -5.70 4.26
C LYS A 55 -14.35 -4.89 5.35
N MET A 56 -14.92 -3.72 5.66
CA MET A 56 -14.48 -2.92 6.82
C MET A 56 -14.78 -3.69 8.11
N LEU A 57 -13.76 -3.88 8.94
CA LEU A 57 -13.84 -4.56 10.24
C LEU A 57 -14.39 -3.62 11.32
N SER A 58 -14.06 -2.34 11.24
CA SER A 58 -14.49 -1.31 12.19
C SER A 58 -14.26 0.06 11.59
N GLY A 59 -15.08 1.04 11.98
CA GLY A 59 -14.90 2.43 11.59
C GLY A 59 -15.21 3.37 12.75
N SER A 60 -14.46 4.47 12.85
CA SER A 60 -14.82 5.59 13.72
C SER A 60 -14.88 6.87 12.90
N ARG A 61 -15.90 7.69 13.16
CA ARG A 61 -16.04 9.02 12.55
C ARG A 61 -15.70 10.06 13.60
N GLY A 62 -14.70 10.89 13.32
CA GLY A 62 -14.36 12.06 14.11
C GLY A 62 -14.63 13.34 13.31
N ASN A 63 -14.37 14.49 13.93
CA ASN A 63 -14.55 15.80 13.30
C ASN A 63 -13.64 16.01 12.08
N TYR A 64 -12.50 15.32 12.04
CA TYR A 64 -11.46 15.49 11.00
C TYR A 64 -11.45 14.38 9.94
N GLY A 65 -12.37 13.41 10.00
CA GLY A 65 -12.42 12.33 9.03
C GLY A 65 -12.96 11.02 9.59
N VAL A 66 -12.87 9.98 8.75
CA VAL A 66 -13.27 8.62 9.09
C VAL A 66 -12.03 7.74 9.13
N VAL A 67 -11.87 6.99 10.21
CA VAL A 67 -10.82 5.98 10.35
C VAL A 67 -11.47 4.62 10.17
N GLU A 68 -11.07 3.88 9.14
CA GLU A 68 -11.55 2.52 8.89
C GLU A 68 -10.43 1.51 9.10
N ARG A 69 -10.80 0.34 9.63
CA ARG A 69 -9.93 -0.82 9.71
C ARG A 69 -10.43 -1.86 8.73
N ALA A 70 -9.56 -2.37 7.89
CA ALA A 70 -9.88 -3.44 6.96
C ALA A 70 -8.76 -4.47 6.97
N LYS A 71 -9.09 -5.69 6.56
CA LYS A 71 -8.04 -6.67 6.29
C LYS A 71 -7.40 -6.34 4.94
N GLY A 72 -6.10 -6.57 4.81
CA GLY A 72 -5.42 -6.50 3.54
C GLY A 72 -5.54 -7.83 2.80
N ARG A 73 -5.85 -7.78 1.49
CA ARG A 73 -5.80 -8.95 0.60
C ARG A 73 -4.50 -8.91 -0.20
N ARG A 74 -3.69 -9.97 -0.08
CA ARG A 74 -2.47 -10.14 -0.87
C ARG A 74 -2.83 -10.50 -2.31
N LEU A 75 -2.16 -9.88 -3.26
CA LEU A 75 -2.27 -10.18 -4.69
C LEU A 75 -1.24 -11.25 -5.07
N MET A 76 -1.59 -12.08 -6.06
CA MET A 76 -0.63 -12.96 -6.73
C MET A 76 0.28 -12.15 -7.65
N GLU A 77 1.48 -12.63 -7.95
CA GLU A 77 2.49 -11.88 -8.73
C GLU A 77 1.95 -11.41 -10.09
N ASP A 78 1.11 -12.21 -10.75
CA ASP A 78 0.54 -11.91 -12.08
C ASP A 78 -0.86 -11.28 -12.02
N THR A 79 -1.28 -10.78 -10.85
CA THR A 79 -2.60 -10.15 -10.74
C THR A 79 -2.62 -8.80 -11.46
N HIS A 80 -3.45 -8.72 -12.49
CA HIS A 80 -3.81 -7.50 -13.19
C HIS A 80 -4.54 -6.53 -12.24
N ILE A 81 -3.99 -5.33 -12.02
CA ILE A 81 -4.58 -4.38 -11.05
C ILE A 81 -5.87 -3.76 -11.58
N ASP A 82 -6.00 -3.68 -12.90
CA ASP A 82 -7.15 -3.15 -13.63
C ASP A 82 -8.44 -3.95 -13.39
N ILE A 83 -8.34 -5.25 -13.14
CA ILE A 83 -9.51 -6.10 -12.81
C ILE A 83 -10.01 -5.91 -11.37
N ILE A 84 -9.23 -5.26 -10.50
CA ILE A 84 -9.62 -4.99 -9.12
C ILE A 84 -10.50 -3.73 -9.09
N SER A 85 -11.64 -3.79 -8.40
CA SER A 85 -12.54 -2.66 -8.24
C SER A 85 -11.82 -1.45 -7.62
N ARG A 86 -12.03 -0.25 -8.18
CA ARG A 86 -11.47 1.00 -7.64
C ARG A 86 -11.91 1.29 -6.20
N SER A 87 -13.04 0.74 -5.75
CA SER A 87 -13.48 0.82 -4.34
C SER A 87 -12.51 0.12 -3.39
N ASP A 88 -11.90 -0.97 -3.85
CA ASP A 88 -11.01 -1.84 -3.06
C ASP A 88 -9.54 -1.39 -3.14
N ARG A 89 -9.25 -0.51 -4.11
CA ARG A 89 -7.93 0.12 -4.31
C ARG A 89 -8.05 1.65 -4.44
N PRO A 90 -8.58 2.33 -3.41
CA PRO A 90 -8.56 3.79 -3.35
C PRO A 90 -7.11 4.31 -3.52
N PRO A 91 -6.88 5.39 -4.30
CA PRO A 91 -5.54 5.95 -4.48
C PRO A 91 -4.87 6.25 -3.14
N ILE A 92 -3.63 5.80 -2.95
CA ILE A 92 -2.86 6.07 -1.73
C ILE A 92 -2.05 7.34 -1.95
N THR A 93 -2.27 8.34 -1.10
CA THR A 93 -1.54 9.62 -1.14
C THR A 93 -0.43 9.71 -0.11
N CYS A 94 -0.59 9.03 1.02
CA CYS A 94 0.42 8.90 2.05
C CYS A 94 0.27 7.56 2.74
N LEU A 95 1.37 7.06 3.30
CA LEU A 95 1.38 5.86 4.12
C LEU A 95 2.25 6.06 5.36
N ALA A 96 1.92 5.35 6.42
CA ALA A 96 2.71 5.29 7.65
C ALA A 96 2.78 3.86 8.18
N ILE A 97 3.95 3.44 8.66
CA ILE A 97 4.20 2.09 9.16
C ILE A 97 4.08 2.06 10.70
N GLY A 98 3.09 1.33 11.17
CA GLY A 98 2.96 0.93 12.57
C GLY A 98 3.65 -0.39 12.87
N MET A 99 3.56 -0.85 14.12
CA MET A 99 4.19 -2.13 14.53
C MET A 99 3.62 -3.37 13.82
N LYS A 100 2.31 -3.39 13.54
CA LYS A 100 1.58 -4.55 12.99
C LYS A 100 0.56 -4.15 11.92
N LYS A 101 0.64 -2.91 11.44
CA LYS A 101 -0.38 -2.29 10.59
C LYS A 101 0.24 -1.22 9.73
N ILE A 102 -0.33 -1.03 8.54
CA ILE A 102 0.05 -0.02 7.59
C ILE A 102 -1.13 0.94 7.52
N VAL A 103 -0.90 2.21 7.81
CA VAL A 103 -1.92 3.24 7.71
C VAL A 103 -1.77 3.91 6.36
N THR A 104 -2.87 4.12 5.66
CA THR A 104 -2.92 4.81 4.37
C THR A 104 -3.92 5.94 4.42
N THR A 105 -3.62 7.01 3.70
CA THR A 105 -4.56 8.09 3.43
C THR A 105 -4.90 8.12 1.95
N HIS A 106 -6.08 8.63 1.63
CA HIS A 106 -6.61 8.66 0.28
C HIS A 106 -7.12 10.07 -0.06
N ASN A 107 -7.49 10.31 -1.33
CA ASN A 107 -8.13 11.56 -1.79
C ASN A 107 -9.59 11.72 -1.30
N SER A 108 -9.92 11.09 -0.19
CA SER A 108 -11.24 11.09 0.44
C SER A 108 -11.05 11.36 1.93
N LYS A 109 -12.15 11.50 2.68
CA LYS A 109 -12.08 11.78 4.12
C LYS A 109 -11.64 10.55 4.96
N TYR A 110 -11.07 9.53 4.33
CA TYR A 110 -10.79 8.23 4.94
C TYR A 110 -9.29 8.03 5.20
N ILE A 111 -9.00 7.63 6.43
CA ILE A 111 -7.74 7.02 6.85
C ILE A 111 -8.02 5.53 7.02
N ARG A 112 -7.22 4.66 6.39
CA ARG A 112 -7.46 3.21 6.40
C ARG A 112 -6.25 2.46 6.97
N MET A 113 -6.50 1.42 7.77
CA MET A 113 -5.46 0.57 8.35
C MET A 113 -5.80 -0.92 8.31
#